data_AF-A0A2U3RPC3-F1
#
_entry.id   AF-A0A2U3RPC3-F1
#
_cell.length_a   1.000
_cell.length_b   1.000
_cell.length_c   1.000
_cell.angle_alpha   90.00
_cell.angle_beta   90.00
_cell.angle_gamma   90.00
#
_symmetry.space_group_name_H-M   'P 1'
#
loop_
_entity.id
_entity.type
_entity.pdbx_description
1 polymer ?
#
loop_
_entity_poly.entity_id
_entity_poly.type
_entity_poly.pdbx_seq_one_letter_code
_entity_poly.pdbx_strand_id
1 'polypeptide(L)'
;MDKNKKTDELSHTLSHAHDSCSLNKNNTATLEKKEDSCNSDHDAELKSEIQNEIIDIIADIAKIKDKSIISSDTALSSLGLDSLDQTEMILAIEDKFRHSIPDEVASKLTTIRDIVEYILPYKKALTK
;
A
#
# COMPACT_ATOMS: atom_id res chain seq x y z
N MET A 1 -21.30 -28.13 40.69
CA MET A 1 -20.29 -27.17 40.18
C MET A 1 -20.85 -26.68 38.87
N ASP A 2 -21.75 -25.70 38.95
CA ASP A 2 -22.61 -25.32 37.84
C ASP A 2 -22.28 -23.88 37.47
N LYS A 3 -21.39 -23.76 36.48
CA LYS A 3 -21.10 -22.50 35.81
C LYS A 3 -21.96 -22.48 34.55
N ASN A 4 -23.00 -21.65 34.50
CA ASN A 4 -23.04 -20.62 33.47
C ASN A 4 -24.12 -19.57 33.72
N LYS A 5 -23.64 -18.33 33.80
CA LYS A 5 -24.35 -17.08 33.98
C LYS A 5 -24.88 -16.66 32.60
N LYS A 6 -26.21 -16.63 32.44
CA LYS A 6 -26.89 -16.07 31.27
C LYS A 6 -27.00 -14.56 31.47
N THR A 7 -26.29 -13.78 30.66
CA THR A 7 -26.34 -12.32 30.70
C THR A 7 -27.47 -11.80 29.79
N ASP A 8 -28.42 -11.18 30.48
CA ASP A 8 -29.16 -9.95 30.17
C ASP A 8 -29.64 -9.68 28.73
N GLU A 9 -30.97 -9.78 28.63
CA GLU A 9 -31.80 -9.11 27.64
C GLU A 9 -31.80 -7.59 27.88
N LEU A 10 -31.49 -6.80 26.85
CA LEU A 10 -31.98 -5.43 26.72
C LEU A 10 -32.53 -5.24 25.31
N SER A 11 -33.84 -5.50 25.20
CA SER A 11 -34.70 -5.01 24.13
C SER A 11 -35.14 -3.57 24.43
N HIS A 12 -35.35 -2.78 23.38
CA HIS A 12 -36.32 -1.68 23.18
C HIS A 12 -35.76 -0.79 22.05
N THR A 13 -36.03 -1.03 20.76
CA THR A 13 -37.19 -0.61 19.95
C THR A 13 -37.61 0.87 20.07
N LEU A 14 -37.30 1.67 19.03
CA LEU A 14 -38.22 2.48 18.18
C LEU A 14 -37.35 3.47 17.36
N SER A 15 -37.24 3.33 16.05
CA SER A 15 -38.17 3.82 15.00
C SER A 15 -38.12 5.34 14.76
N HIS A 16 -37.70 5.74 13.55
CA HIS A 16 -38.40 6.62 12.59
C HIS A 16 -37.43 6.90 11.40
N ALA A 17 -37.69 6.32 10.23
CA ALA A 17 -38.38 6.92 9.07
C ALA A 17 -37.52 8.01 8.38
N HIS A 18 -36.90 7.67 7.25
CA HIS A 18 -37.38 7.90 5.88
C HIS A 18 -36.93 9.27 5.35
N ASP A 19 -35.90 9.27 4.52
CA ASP A 19 -35.93 10.12 3.34
C ASP A 19 -35.29 9.38 2.16
N SER A 20 -36.16 9.02 1.23
CA SER A 20 -35.81 8.49 -0.08
C SER A 20 -35.49 9.69 -0.97
N CYS A 21 -34.27 9.81 -1.48
CA CYS A 21 -34.09 10.60 -2.69
C CYS A 21 -32.88 10.15 -3.53
N SER A 22 -33.20 9.31 -4.50
CA SER A 22 -32.78 9.35 -5.89
C SER A 22 -31.37 9.79 -6.25
N LEU A 23 -30.66 8.81 -6.84
CA LEU A 23 -29.69 8.96 -7.92
C LEU A 23 -30.01 10.16 -8.83
N ASN A 24 -29.02 11.05 -8.99
CA ASN A 24 -28.84 11.79 -10.23
C ASN A 24 -27.37 11.72 -10.68
N LYS A 25 -27.23 11.69 -11.99
CA LYS A 25 -26.11 11.23 -12.80
C LYS A 25 -25.11 12.35 -13.12
N ASN A 26 -23.95 11.91 -13.62
CA ASN A 26 -23.06 12.51 -14.64
C ASN A 26 -22.21 13.77 -14.36
N ASN A 27 -20.89 13.56 -14.27
CA ASN A 27 -19.80 14.31 -14.95
C ASN A 27 -18.43 13.69 -14.58
N THR A 28 -17.77 12.94 -15.45
CA THR A 28 -16.73 13.40 -16.41
C THR A 28 -15.75 14.44 -15.87
N ALA A 29 -14.52 13.95 -15.64
CA ALA A 29 -13.22 14.61 -15.84
C ALA A 29 -12.92 15.95 -15.14
N THR A 30 -11.66 16.01 -14.70
CA THR A 30 -10.81 17.20 -14.64
C THR A 30 -10.83 17.98 -13.33
N LEU A 31 -9.65 17.94 -12.69
CA LEU A 31 -8.94 18.98 -11.93
C LEU A 31 -9.74 19.72 -10.86
N GLU A 32 -9.32 19.56 -9.61
CA GLU A 32 -8.90 20.65 -8.71
C GLU A 32 -8.97 20.17 -7.25
N LYS A 33 -7.87 20.38 -6.53
CA LYS A 33 -7.82 20.77 -5.12
C LYS A 33 -6.37 21.18 -4.82
N LYS A 34 -6.08 22.48 -4.97
CA LYS A 34 -6.04 23.48 -3.88
C LYS A 34 -4.80 23.33 -3.02
N GLU A 35 -3.79 24.09 -3.44
CA GLU A 35 -2.61 24.42 -2.67
C GLU A 35 -2.99 25.52 -1.67
N ASP A 36 -2.92 25.25 -0.36
CA ASP A 36 -2.74 26.26 0.68
C ASP A 36 -2.32 25.62 2.02
N SER A 37 -1.07 25.89 2.40
CA SER A 37 -0.60 26.11 3.78
C SER A 37 -0.75 25.02 4.85
N CYS A 38 0.14 24.02 4.81
CA CYS A 38 1.01 23.60 5.92
C CYS A 38 2.03 22.59 5.36
N ASN A 39 3.33 22.84 5.55
CA ASN A 39 4.40 22.06 4.93
C ASN A 39 4.62 20.72 5.64
N SER A 40 3.83 19.68 5.33
CA SER A 40 4.09 18.31 5.80
C SER A 40 3.32 17.18 5.07
N ASP A 41 2.58 17.43 3.98
CA ASP A 41 1.61 16.45 3.43
C ASP A 41 2.01 15.79 2.10
N HIS A 42 3.15 16.15 1.49
CA HIS A 42 3.52 15.65 0.16
C HIS A 42 4.21 14.28 0.15
N ASP A 43 4.57 13.74 1.32
CA ASP A 43 5.36 12.51 1.44
C ASP A 43 4.47 11.25 1.38
N ALA A 44 3.19 11.35 1.79
CA ALA A 44 2.26 10.22 1.83
C ALA A 44 1.78 9.79 0.44
N GLU A 45 1.57 10.73 -0.47
CA GLU A 45 1.15 10.45 -1.85
C GLU A 45 2.29 9.78 -2.64
N LEU A 46 3.51 10.31 -2.50
CA LEU A 46 4.71 9.72 -3.12
C LEU A 46 4.99 8.30 -2.58
N LYS A 47 4.84 8.07 -1.28
CA LYS A 47 5.00 6.76 -0.65
C LYS A 47 4.03 5.73 -1.25
N SER A 48 2.78 6.13 -1.45
CA SER A 48 1.74 5.27 -2.03
C SER A 48 2.05 4.91 -3.49
N GLU A 49 2.55 5.88 -4.26
CA GLU A 49 2.95 5.66 -5.66
C GLU A 49 4.13 4.69 -5.77
N ILE A 50 5.20 4.91 -5.00
CA ILE A 50 6.37 4.02 -4.94
C ILE A 50 5.98 2.62 -4.48
N GLN A 51 5.10 2.52 -3.48
CA GLN A 51 4.60 1.24 -3.01
C GLN A 51 3.87 0.48 -4.11
N ASN A 52 3.00 1.14 -4.87
CA ASN A 52 2.31 0.51 -6.00
C ASN A 52 3.30 0.07 -7.09
N GLU A 53 4.30 0.89 -7.43
CA GLU A 53 5.35 0.54 -8.39
C GLU A 53 6.13 -0.71 -7.93
N ILE A 54 6.49 -0.79 -6.66
CA ILE A 54 7.21 -1.96 -6.10
C ILE A 54 6.32 -3.20 -6.05
N ILE A 55 5.06 -3.07 -5.63
CA ILE A 55 4.10 -4.18 -5.63
C ILE A 55 3.92 -4.74 -7.04
N ASP A 56 3.87 -3.88 -8.05
CA ASP A 56 3.74 -4.30 -9.45
C ASP A 56 4.94 -5.11 -9.93
N ILE A 57 6.17 -4.67 -9.60
CA ILE A 57 7.41 -5.38 -9.93
C ILE A 57 7.43 -6.76 -9.23
N ILE A 58 7.10 -6.79 -7.95
CA ILE A 58 7.08 -8.03 -7.16
C ILE A 58 6.02 -9.00 -7.67
N ALA A 59 4.84 -8.51 -8.02
CA ALA A 59 3.76 -9.34 -8.53
C ALA A 59 4.12 -9.99 -9.88
N ASP A 60 4.84 -9.27 -10.75
CA ASP A 60 5.32 -9.77 -12.04
C ASP A 60 6.34 -10.91 -11.86
N ILE A 61 7.34 -10.69 -11.01
CA ILE A 61 8.40 -11.66 -10.70
C ILE A 61 7.82 -12.89 -9.99
N ALA A 62 6.99 -12.68 -8.96
CA ALA A 62 6.34 -13.75 -8.21
C ALA A 62 5.22 -14.46 -9.01
N LYS A 63 4.86 -13.94 -10.19
CA LYS A 63 3.72 -14.40 -11.02
C LYS A 63 2.39 -14.44 -10.25
N ILE A 64 2.21 -13.51 -9.33
CA ILE A 64 1.02 -13.37 -8.50
C ILE A 64 0.00 -12.50 -9.24
N LYS A 65 -1.14 -13.10 -9.61
CA LYS A 65 -2.24 -12.35 -10.25
C LYS A 65 -3.02 -11.48 -9.27
N ASP A 66 -3.15 -11.95 -8.03
CA ASP A 66 -3.91 -11.27 -6.99
C ASP A 66 -2.99 -10.41 -6.13
N LYS A 67 -2.85 -9.14 -6.51
CA LYS A 67 -2.02 -8.18 -5.77
C LYS A 67 -2.56 -7.86 -4.37
N SER A 68 -3.81 -8.22 -4.06
CA SER A 68 -4.41 -7.94 -2.75
C SER A 68 -3.74 -8.71 -1.60
N ILE A 69 -3.03 -9.79 -1.92
CA ILE A 69 -2.26 -10.56 -0.93
C ILE A 69 -0.93 -9.89 -0.57
N ILE A 70 -0.51 -8.91 -1.38
CA ILE A 70 0.77 -8.20 -1.24
C ILE A 70 0.51 -6.91 -0.46
N SER A 71 0.83 -6.92 0.83
CA SER A 71 0.77 -5.75 1.71
C SER A 71 2.16 -5.16 1.93
N SER A 72 2.23 -3.93 2.41
CA SER A 72 3.49 -3.28 2.80
C SER A 72 4.30 -4.09 3.82
N ASP A 73 3.63 -4.83 4.70
CA ASP A 73 4.25 -5.68 5.72
C ASP A 73 4.55 -7.10 5.24
N THR A 74 4.18 -7.45 4.00
CA THR A 74 4.44 -8.77 3.44
C THR A 74 5.95 -8.94 3.22
N ALA A 75 6.50 -10.03 3.75
CA ALA A 75 7.90 -10.38 3.56
C ALA A 75 8.12 -10.99 2.18
N LEU A 76 9.23 -10.66 1.53
CA LEU A 76 9.59 -11.21 0.20
C LEU A 76 9.70 -12.74 0.23
N SER A 77 10.26 -13.28 1.31
CA SER A 77 10.37 -14.73 1.53
C SER A 77 9.00 -15.42 1.67
N SER A 78 7.97 -14.71 2.15
CA SER A 78 6.62 -15.27 2.31
C SER A 78 5.87 -15.39 0.98
N LEU A 79 6.29 -14.62 -0.02
CA LEU A 79 5.79 -14.69 -1.40
C LEU A 79 6.40 -15.86 -2.17
N GLY A 80 7.34 -16.60 -1.57
CA GLY A 80 8.03 -17.71 -2.23
C GLY A 80 9.06 -17.27 -3.26
N LEU A 81 9.61 -16.06 -3.12
CA LEU A 81 10.70 -15.57 -3.97
C LEU A 81 12.00 -16.28 -3.60
N ASP A 82 12.60 -16.96 -4.58
CA ASP A 82 13.91 -17.59 -4.43
C ASP A 82 15.02 -16.53 -4.44
N SER A 83 16.26 -16.94 -4.12
CA SER A 83 17.42 -16.05 -4.11
C SER A 83 17.68 -15.37 -5.46
N LEU A 84 17.38 -16.06 -6.57
CA LEU A 84 17.49 -15.50 -7.92
C LEU A 84 16.43 -14.43 -8.18
N ASP A 85 15.19 -14.68 -7.76
CA ASP A 85 14.08 -13.74 -7.93
C ASP A 85 14.32 -12.45 -7.14
N GLN A 86 14.93 -12.57 -5.95
CA GLN A 86 15.33 -11.40 -5.15
C GLN A 86 16.37 -10.55 -5.88
N THR A 87 17.35 -11.15 -6.56
CA THR A 87 18.32 -10.42 -7.38
C THR A 87 17.64 -9.72 -8.57
N GLU A 88 16.70 -10.38 -9.24
CA GLU A 88 15.96 -9.80 -10.37
C GLU A 88 15.07 -8.63 -9.93
N MET A 89 14.41 -8.75 -8.78
CA MET A 89 13.60 -7.70 -8.18
C MET A 89 14.44 -6.46 -7.85
N ILE A 90 15.59 -6.63 -7.20
CA ILE A 90 16.48 -5.52 -6.87
C ILE A 90 16.94 -4.81 -8.14
N LEU A 91 17.38 -5.55 -9.16
CA LEU A 91 17.81 -4.97 -10.44
C LEU A 91 16.68 -4.19 -11.13
N ALA A 92 15.45 -4.72 -11.12
CA ALA A 92 14.28 -4.04 -11.68
C ALA A 92 13.97 -2.73 -10.96
N ILE A 93 14.08 -2.72 -9.62
CA ILE A 93 13.91 -1.51 -8.81
C ILE A 93 15.05 -0.52 -9.10
N GLU A 94 16.30 -0.97 -9.17
CA GLU A 94 17.46 -0.12 -9.47
C GLU A 94 17.32 0.59 -10.82
N ASP A 95 16.92 -0.11 -11.88
CA ASP A 95 16.71 0.50 -13.20
C ASP A 95 15.53 1.48 -13.21
N LYS A 96 14.44 1.16 -12.50
CA LYS A 96 13.25 2.01 -12.39
C LYS A 96 13.54 3.33 -11.69
N PHE A 97 14.27 3.29 -10.58
CA PHE A 97 14.58 4.47 -9.78
C PHE A 97 15.95 5.08 -10.09
N ARG A 98 16.67 4.55 -11.09
CA ARG A 98 18.02 5.00 -11.47
C ARG A 98 18.96 5.11 -10.26
N HIS A 99 18.82 4.17 -9.32
CA HIS A 99 19.54 4.15 -8.05
C HIS A 99 20.22 2.79 -7.89
N SER A 100 21.42 2.76 -7.31
CA SER A 100 22.12 1.51 -7.01
C SER A 100 21.94 1.13 -5.55
N ILE A 101 21.36 -0.04 -5.30
CA ILE A 101 21.15 -0.62 -4.00
C ILE A 101 22.31 -1.59 -3.72
N PRO A 102 23.22 -1.25 -2.81
CA PRO A 102 24.32 -2.16 -2.48
C PRO A 102 23.78 -3.45 -1.83
N ASP A 103 24.45 -4.59 -2.08
CA ASP A 103 24.08 -5.90 -1.52
C ASP A 103 23.91 -5.90 0.01
N GLU A 104 24.73 -5.12 0.73
CA GLU A 104 24.64 -4.97 2.19
C GLU A 104 23.31 -4.37 2.66
N VAL A 105 22.66 -3.58 1.80
CA VAL A 105 21.34 -3.00 2.04
C VAL A 105 20.28 -3.94 1.48
N ALA A 106 20.42 -4.42 0.25
CA ALA A 106 19.47 -5.33 -0.38
C ALA A 106 19.16 -6.56 0.48
N SER A 107 20.19 -7.15 1.11
CA SER A 107 20.05 -8.26 2.06
C SER A 107 19.26 -7.93 3.34
N LYS A 108 19.17 -6.65 3.72
CA LYS A 108 18.38 -6.17 4.85
C LYS A 108 16.95 -5.79 4.46
N LEU A 109 16.68 -5.60 3.16
CA LEU A 109 15.35 -5.27 2.64
C LEU A 109 14.50 -6.55 2.57
N THR A 110 13.87 -6.88 3.70
CA THR A 110 13.08 -8.13 3.82
C THR A 110 11.60 -7.94 3.56
N THR A 111 11.09 -6.71 3.74
CA THR A 111 9.68 -6.36 3.53
C THR A 111 9.53 -5.24 2.50
N ILE A 112 8.35 -5.16 1.90
CA ILE A 112 8.03 -4.13 0.90
C ILE A 112 8.12 -2.73 1.50
N ARG A 113 7.67 -2.56 2.74
CA ARG A 113 7.81 -1.31 3.49
C ARG A 113 9.26 -0.85 3.54
N ASP A 114 10.20 -1.74 3.85
CA ASP A 114 11.62 -1.37 3.96
C ASP A 114 12.16 -0.84 2.63
N ILE A 115 11.78 -1.50 1.52
CA ILE A 115 12.17 -1.08 0.16
C ILE A 115 11.56 0.29 -0.14
N VAL A 116 10.26 0.48 0.10
CA VAL A 116 9.57 1.75 -0.14
C VAL A 116 10.24 2.88 0.63
N GLU A 117 10.53 2.67 1.91
CA GLU A 117 11.16 3.67 2.77
C GLU A 117 12.61 3.97 2.36
N TYR A 118 13.32 2.97 1.85
CA TYR A 118 14.64 3.16 1.27
C TYR A 118 14.58 3.98 -0.02
N ILE A 119 13.59 3.73 -0.89
CA ILE A 119 13.48 4.35 -2.22
C ILE A 119 12.87 5.77 -2.19
N LEU A 120 12.01 6.04 -1.22
CA LEU A 120 11.32 7.32 -1.00
C LEU A 120 12.19 8.58 -1.18
N PRO A 121 13.36 8.72 -0.52
CA PRO A 121 14.21 9.90 -0.68
C PRO A 121 14.77 10.07 -2.11
N TYR A 122 14.98 8.97 -2.84
CA TYR A 122 15.55 9.00 -4.19
C TYR A 122 14.50 9.41 -5.24
N LYS A 123 13.24 8.94 -5.11
CA LYS A 123 12.14 9.39 -5.97
C LYS A 123 11.90 10.91 -5.83
N LYS A 124 11.99 11.44 -4.60
CA LYS A 124 11.87 12.87 -4.31
C LYS A 124 12.96 13.73 -4.95
N ALA A 125 14.14 13.15 -5.21
CA ALA A 125 15.24 13.82 -5.88
C ALA A 125 15.08 13.83 -7.41
N LEU A 126 14.36 12.86 -7.98
CA LEU A 126 14.11 12.77 -9.43
C LEU A 126 13.00 13.70 -9.93
N THR A 127 12.11 14.16 -9.04
CA THR A 127 10.95 15.00 -9.40
C THR A 127 11.20 16.51 -9.27
N LYS A 128 12.43 16.94 -9.02
CA LYS A 128 12.84 18.36 -8.94
C LYS A 128 13.66 18.77 -10.16
#